data_AF-A0A844AL43-F1
#
_entry.id   AF-A0A844AL43-F1
#
_cell.length_a   1.000
_cell.length_b   1.000
_cell.length_c   1.000
_cell.angle_alpha   90.00
_cell.angle_beta   90.00
_cell.angle_gamma   90.00
#
_symmetry.space_group_name_H-M   'P 1'
#
loop_
_entity.id
_entity.type
_entity.pdbx_description
1 polymer ?
#
loop_
_entity_poly.entity_id
_entity_poly.type
_entity_poly.pdbx_seq_one_letter_code
_entity_poly.pdbx_strand_id
1 'polypeptide(L)'
;MKQPPKDRSHLRVVGSGATSAAAPLSACARAQAALCLAVATHQSDQYDAQLQVLHSHGISREQLSELMTLTVEMVGPEVMITAAEVMDRYDIICQPG
;
A
#
# COMPACT_ATOMS: atom_id res chain seq x y z
N MET A 1 -56.53 -13.73 -16.07
CA MET A 1 -56.22 -12.56 -15.24
C MET A 1 -56.85 -12.73 -13.86
N LYS A 2 -56.03 -12.75 -12.79
CA LYS A 2 -56.31 -12.39 -11.38
C LYS A 2 -55.10 -12.78 -10.49
N GLN A 3 -54.23 -11.83 -10.16
CA GLN A 3 -53.50 -11.76 -8.87
C GLN A 3 -54.49 -11.25 -7.79
N PRO A 4 -54.26 -11.32 -6.44
CA PRO A 4 -53.00 -11.29 -5.64
C PRO A 4 -53.11 -12.21 -4.35
N PRO A 5 -52.50 -11.99 -3.14
CA PRO A 5 -51.40 -11.11 -2.66
C PRO A 5 -50.27 -11.80 -1.83
N LYS A 6 -49.31 -10.95 -1.41
CA LYS A 6 -48.04 -11.14 -0.69
C LYS A 6 -48.15 -11.77 0.71
N ASP A 7 -47.15 -12.58 1.11
CA ASP A 7 -46.74 -12.64 2.52
C ASP A 7 -45.22 -12.90 2.69
N ARG A 8 -44.66 -12.19 3.66
CA ARG A 8 -43.27 -12.16 4.11
C ARG A 8 -43.02 -13.40 4.97
N SER A 9 -41.94 -14.11 4.70
CA SER A 9 -41.28 -14.89 5.74
C SER A 9 -39.81 -14.55 5.76
N HIS A 10 -39.51 -13.69 6.73
CA HIS A 10 -38.20 -13.30 7.18
C HIS A 10 -37.44 -14.54 7.66
N LEU A 11 -36.37 -14.92 6.98
CA LEU A 11 -35.25 -15.54 7.66
C LEU A 11 -34.14 -14.50 7.79
N ARG A 12 -34.22 -13.76 8.89
CA ARG A 12 -33.07 -13.05 9.45
C ARG A 12 -32.02 -14.11 9.80
N VAL A 13 -30.94 -14.18 9.04
CA VAL A 13 -29.68 -14.65 9.61
C VAL A 13 -29.06 -13.43 10.29
N VAL A 14 -29.45 -13.24 11.55
CA VAL A 14 -28.63 -12.50 12.51
C VAL A 14 -27.44 -13.39 12.82
N GLY A 15 -26.24 -12.84 12.69
CA GLY A 15 -25.04 -13.43 13.28
C GLY A 15 -23.98 -13.82 12.25
N SER A 16 -23.21 -12.85 11.78
CA SER A 16 -21.77 -13.05 11.69
C SER A 16 -21.12 -11.72 12.05
N GLY A 17 -20.28 -11.78 13.09
CA GLY A 17 -19.85 -10.62 13.85
C GLY A 17 -19.26 -9.53 12.97
N ALA A 18 -19.66 -8.29 13.27
CA ALA A 18 -18.87 -7.13 12.93
C ALA A 18 -17.58 -7.15 13.76
N THR A 19 -16.64 -8.04 13.42
CA THR A 19 -15.23 -7.78 13.72
C THR A 19 -14.80 -6.72 12.72
N SER A 20 -14.83 -5.46 13.19
CA SER A 20 -14.32 -4.24 12.56
C SER A 20 -13.60 -4.49 11.24
N ALA A 21 -14.34 -4.42 10.12
CA ALA A 21 -13.74 -4.43 8.81
C ALA A 21 -13.06 -3.07 8.61
N ALA A 22 -11.82 -2.96 9.08
CA ALA A 22 -10.93 -1.90 8.65
C ALA A 22 -10.99 -1.87 7.11
N ALA A 23 -11.37 -0.73 6.54
CA ALA A 23 -11.41 -0.58 5.10
C ALA A 23 -10.06 -1.05 4.53
N PRO A 24 -10.05 -1.83 3.44
CA PRO A 24 -8.80 -2.33 2.88
C PRO A 24 -7.90 -1.14 2.53
N LEU A 25 -6.62 -1.24 2.90
CA LEU A 25 -5.62 -0.21 2.61
C LEU A 25 -5.65 0.17 1.12
N SER A 26 -5.45 1.44 0.80
CA SER A 26 -5.35 1.89 -0.59
C SER A 26 -4.18 1.19 -1.31
N ALA A 27 -4.23 1.11 -2.64
CA ALA A 27 -3.13 0.53 -3.42
C ALA A 27 -1.80 1.25 -3.16
N CYS A 28 -1.84 2.58 -3.06
CA CYS A 28 -0.69 3.41 -2.68
C CYS A 28 -0.16 3.04 -1.29
N ALA A 29 -1.02 2.96 -0.27
CA ALA A 29 -0.60 2.60 1.09
C ALA A 29 0.01 1.19 1.16
N ARG A 30 -0.52 0.23 0.38
CA ARG A 30 0.09 -1.11 0.27
C ARG A 30 1.45 -1.07 -0.41
N ALA A 31 1.62 -0.28 -1.46
CA ALA A 31 2.91 -0.12 -2.14
C ALA A 31 3.96 0.54 -1.24
N GLN A 32 3.57 1.55 -0.45
CA GLN A 32 4.44 2.16 0.56
C GLN A 32 4.89 1.12 1.59
N ALA A 33 3.96 0.36 2.16
CA ALA A 33 4.28 -0.68 3.14
C ALA A 33 5.15 -1.81 2.54
N ALA A 34 4.86 -2.24 1.31
CA ALA A 34 5.65 -3.24 0.61
C ALA A 34 7.07 -2.74 0.34
N LEU A 35 7.24 -1.47 -0.05
CA LEU A 35 8.55 -0.87 -0.26
C LEU A 35 9.34 -0.80 1.06
N CYS A 36 8.72 -0.35 2.15
CA CYS A 36 9.36 -0.34 3.47
C CYS A 36 9.81 -1.74 3.91
N LEU A 37 8.97 -2.75 3.69
CA LEU A 37 9.31 -4.15 4.00
C LEU A 37 10.47 -4.65 3.12
N ALA A 38 10.46 -4.33 1.83
CA ALA A 38 11.51 -4.71 0.91
C ALA A 38 12.86 -4.03 1.27
N VAL A 39 12.83 -2.78 1.75
CA VAL A 39 14.02 -2.09 2.28
C VAL A 39 14.51 -2.78 3.55
N ALA A 40 13.60 -3.05 4.50
CA ALA A 40 13.91 -3.71 5.77
C ALA A 40 14.49 -5.14 5.60
N THR A 41 14.16 -5.79 4.49
CA THR A 41 14.58 -7.18 4.19
C THR A 41 15.60 -7.26 3.05
N HIS A 42 16.09 -6.13 2.55
CA HIS A 42 17.05 -6.03 1.44
C HIS A 42 16.62 -6.76 0.15
N GLN A 43 15.31 -6.77 -0.16
CA GLN A 43 14.72 -7.39 -1.35
C GLN A 43 14.66 -6.39 -2.52
N SER A 44 15.81 -6.19 -3.16
CA SER A 44 16.00 -5.14 -4.19
C SER A 44 15.31 -5.37 -5.53
N ASP A 45 14.85 -6.59 -5.77
CA ASP A 45 14.01 -6.98 -6.90
C ASP A 45 12.60 -6.37 -6.84
N GLN A 46 12.16 -5.94 -5.65
CA GLN A 46 10.83 -5.36 -5.46
C GLN A 46 10.79 -3.83 -5.55
N TYR A 47 11.94 -3.14 -5.51
CA TYR A 47 11.97 -1.67 -5.42
C TYR A 47 11.31 -1.03 -6.63
N ASP A 48 11.76 -1.36 -7.84
CA ASP A 48 11.30 -0.70 -9.07
C ASP A 48 9.79 -0.90 -9.29
N ALA A 49 9.28 -2.10 -8.99
CA ALA A 49 7.86 -2.40 -9.11
C ALA A 49 7.02 -1.55 -8.15
N GLN A 50 7.43 -1.40 -6.89
CA GLN A 50 6.70 -0.54 -5.94
C GLN A 50 6.86 0.93 -6.29
N LEU A 51 8.06 1.37 -6.67
CA LEU A 51 8.34 2.75 -7.05
C LEU A 51 7.53 3.21 -8.28
N GLN A 52 7.35 2.34 -9.28
CA GLN A 52 6.47 2.63 -10.42
C GLN A 52 5.00 2.81 -9.98
N VAL A 53 4.52 1.98 -9.07
CA VAL A 53 3.16 2.11 -8.52
C VAL A 53 3.03 3.44 -7.76
N LEU A 54 3.99 3.78 -6.90
CA LEU A 54 4.00 5.04 -6.17
C LEU A 54 4.06 6.26 -7.09
N HIS A 55 4.91 6.22 -8.12
CA HIS A 55 4.99 7.28 -9.13
C HIS A 55 3.65 7.44 -9.88
N SER A 56 3.00 6.33 -10.27
CA SER A 56 1.68 6.36 -10.92
C SER A 56 0.57 6.93 -10.03
N HIS A 57 0.75 6.84 -8.70
CA HIS A 57 -0.13 7.44 -7.70
C HIS A 57 0.25 8.89 -7.34
N GLY A 58 1.26 9.47 -8.00
CA GLY A 58 1.68 10.85 -7.82
C GLY A 58 2.45 11.11 -6.54
N ILE A 59 3.10 10.09 -5.97
CA ILE A 59 4.01 10.29 -4.83
C ILE A 59 5.14 11.21 -5.26
N SER A 60 5.41 12.27 -4.50
CA SER A 60 6.55 13.14 -4.78
C SER A 60 7.85 12.51 -4.26
N ARG A 61 8.98 13.00 -4.77
CA ARG A 61 10.30 12.61 -4.27
C ARG A 61 10.45 12.91 -2.77
N GLU A 62 9.92 14.03 -2.32
CA GLU A 62 9.93 14.45 -0.92
C GLU A 62 9.13 13.48 -0.04
N GLN A 63 7.93 13.09 -0.48
CA GLN A 63 7.11 12.09 0.22
C GLN A 63 7.80 10.74 0.32
N LEU A 64 8.51 10.31 -0.74
CA LEU A 64 9.31 9.09 -0.69
C LEU A 64 10.50 9.23 0.28
N SER A 65 11.17 10.38 0.28
CA SER A 65 12.28 10.66 1.20
C SER A 65 11.85 10.61 2.66
N GLU A 66 10.67 11.15 2.99
CA GLU A 66 10.08 11.06 4.33
C GLU A 66 9.80 9.59 4.71
N LEU A 67 9.24 8.81 3.78
CA LEU A 67 8.98 7.38 3.99
C LEU A 67 10.27 6.58 4.23
N MET A 68 11.32 6.87 3.47
CA MET A 68 12.63 6.23 3.63
C MET A 68 13.29 6.62 4.95
N THR A 69 13.19 7.89 5.35
CA THR A 69 13.68 8.37 6.66
C THR A 69 12.97 7.63 7.80
N LEU A 70 11.64 7.54 7.76
CA LEU A 70 10.85 6.78 8.73
C LEU A 70 11.24 5.30 8.77
N THR A 71 11.53 4.70 7.60
CA THR A 71 11.97 3.31 7.51
C THR A 71 13.30 3.10 8.23
N VAL A 72 14.27 4.00 8.02
CA VAL A 72 15.57 3.97 8.73
C VAL A 72 15.40 4.16 10.23
N GLU A 73 14.53 5.09 10.65
CA GLU A 73 14.24 5.31 12.08
C GLU A 73 13.61 4.08 12.77
N MET A 74 12.73 3.36 12.05
CA MET A 74 12.05 2.19 12.59
C MET A 74 12.90 0.92 12.59
N VAL A 75 13.70 0.71 11.55
CA VAL A 75 14.50 -0.52 11.39
C VAL A 75 15.86 -0.37 12.04
N GLY A 76 16.54 0.74 11.76
CA GLY A 76 17.89 1.02 12.22
C GLY A 76 18.80 1.55 11.10
N PRO A 77 20.00 2.06 11.44
CA PRO A 77 20.93 2.65 10.47
C PRO A 77 21.46 1.66 9.41
N GLU A 78 21.33 0.36 9.62
CA GLU A 78 21.76 -0.69 8.70
C GLU A 78 21.08 -0.63 7.34
N VAL A 79 19.84 -0.12 7.27
CA VAL A 79 19.11 0.00 5.99
C VAL A 79 19.33 1.35 5.31
N MET A 80 20.16 2.24 5.85
CA MET A 80 20.39 3.57 5.29
C MET A 80 20.92 3.53 3.85
N ILE A 81 21.84 2.61 3.56
CA ILE A 81 22.39 2.45 2.19
C ILE A 81 21.29 1.97 1.24
N THR A 82 20.45 1.03 1.69
CA THR A 82 19.34 0.49 0.92
C THR A 82 18.26 1.54 0.68
N ALA A 83 17.96 2.38 1.68
CA ALA A 83 17.05 3.52 1.54
C ALA A 83 17.58 4.55 0.54
N ALA A 84 18.88 4.83 0.53
CA ALA A 84 19.50 5.70 -0.46
C ALA A 84 19.41 5.12 -1.89
N GLU A 85 19.65 3.81 -2.04
CA GLU A 85 19.48 3.12 -3.33
C GLU A 85 18.05 3.24 -3.88
N VAL A 86 17.04 3.14 -3.00
CA VAL A 86 15.64 3.35 -3.39
C VAL A 86 15.39 4.77 -3.90
N MET A 87 15.99 5.78 -3.28
CA MET A 87 15.90 7.17 -3.74
C MET A 87 16.53 7.36 -5.11
N ASP A 88 17.73 6.80 -5.34
CA ASP A 88 18.41 6.88 -6.63
C ASP A 88 17.59 6.22 -7.76
N ARG A 89 16.99 5.06 -7.47
CA ARG A 89 16.09 4.37 -8.41
C ARG A 89 14.84 5.20 -8.72
N TYR A 90 14.29 5.89 -7.72
CA TYR A 90 13.12 6.74 -7.93
C TYR A 90 13.41 7.93 -8.82
N ASP A 91 14.59 8.54 -8.67
CA ASP A 91 15.05 9.64 -9.51
C ASP A 91 15.15 9.21 -10.98
N ILE A 92 15.58 7.97 -11.26
CA ILE A 92 15.58 7.41 -12.63
C ILE A 92 14.15 7.24 -13.16
N ILE A 93 13.23 6.73 -12.34
CA ILE A 93 11.81 6.51 -12.74
C ILE A 93 11.10 7.83 -13.04
N CYS A 94 11.46 8.91 -12.34
CA CYS A 94 10.82 10.22 -12.49
C CYS A 94 11.37 11.04 -13.67
N GLN A 95 12.47 10.62 -14.31
CA GLN A 95 13.03 11.34 -15.45
C GLN A 95 12.12 11.21 -16.68
N PRO A 96 11.78 12.32 -17.36
CA PRO A 96 11.10 12.27 -18.64
C PRO A 96 12.04 11.64 -19.69
N GLY A 97 11.57 10.56 -20.34
CA GLY A 97 12.27 9.90 -21.44
C GLY A 97 12.26 10.68 -22.74
#